data_AF-A0A2I0J082-F1
#
_entry.id   AF-A0A2I0J082-F1
#
_cell.length_a   1.000
_cell.length_b   1.000
_cell.length_c   1.000
_cell.angle_alpha   90.00
_cell.angle_beta   90.00
_cell.angle_gamma   90.00
#
_symmetry.space_group_name_H-M   'P 1'
#
loop_
_entity.id
_entity.type
_entity.pdbx_description
1 polymer ?
#
loop_
_entity_poly.entity_id
_entity_poly.type
_entity_poly.pdbx_seq_one_letter_code
_entity_poly.pdbx_strand_id
1 'polypeptide(L)'
;MILCTAICHCLCDGIGSSQFLRAWAHLTSKPHADLTLQPIHSRHVLRPCDPPKIQSVHPQYARHPSRHNDGNAPPADLHRQLQCQPLVPVSLTFTPSDVVQLKRRCVRSVKCTTFEVLAAHTWRSWVRLLGLGSSVNIKLLFSVNIRQRLSPQLQPGFYGNGFVLGCACTTVSDLGNNNLSNGVKLVQQAKSAVTDDHVKSIIDLLEDKTVRTDMSTCFVISQWSRLGLEDLDFGTGRPVLMGPVMSDIYCLFLPVCGCPESVRVLVSVPESMAKRFEYLMRGFEVDGDNNQLRRKLNRLIVPVVYSSTRPAFMINDSSSSGRSGPPSTLEQCGRWEN
;
A
#
# COMPACT_ATOMS: atom_id res chain seq x y z
N MET A 1 22.06 7.51 -14.31
CA MET A 1 20.80 8.23 -14.53
C MET A 1 19.88 7.98 -13.35
N ILE A 2 19.23 9.01 -12.81
CA ILE A 2 18.15 8.86 -11.82
C ILE A 2 16.89 9.37 -12.50
N LEU A 3 15.85 8.53 -12.58
CA LEU A 3 14.55 8.93 -13.09
C LEU A 3 13.59 9.06 -11.90
N CYS A 4 13.08 10.27 -11.68
CA CYS A 4 12.08 10.55 -10.67
C CYS A 4 10.75 10.87 -11.37
N THR A 5 9.66 10.23 -10.92
CA THR A 5 8.32 10.45 -11.47
C THR A 5 7.35 10.81 -10.35
N ALA A 6 6.61 11.89 -10.54
CA ALA A 6 5.48 12.23 -9.69
C ALA A 6 4.20 12.07 -10.53
N ILE A 7 3.36 11.11 -10.18
CA ILE A 7 2.12 10.80 -10.91
C ILE A 7 0.95 11.02 -9.96
N CYS A 8 0.00 11.86 -10.37
CA CYS A 8 -1.21 12.13 -9.60
C CYS A 8 -2.08 10.87 -9.51
N HIS A 9 -2.28 10.34 -8.30
CA HIS A 9 -3.03 9.10 -8.09
C HIS A 9 -4.54 9.22 -8.41
N CYS A 10 -5.06 10.45 -8.54
CA CYS A 10 -6.41 10.68 -9.07
C CYS A 10 -6.53 10.26 -10.55
N LEU A 11 -5.42 10.30 -11.29
CA LEU A 11 -5.39 9.88 -12.69
C LEU A 11 -5.33 8.37 -12.80
N CYS A 12 -4.41 7.69 -12.12
CA CYS A 12 -4.27 6.25 -12.25
C CYS A 12 -3.68 5.59 -11.02
N ASP A 13 -3.88 4.28 -10.92
CA ASP A 13 -3.24 3.45 -9.91
C ASP A 13 -1.81 3.05 -10.33
N GLY A 14 -1.13 2.25 -9.50
CA GLY A 14 0.22 1.75 -9.81
C GLY A 14 0.29 0.94 -11.12
N ILE A 15 -0.79 0.25 -11.51
CA ILE A 15 -0.84 -0.49 -12.78
C ILE A 15 -0.90 0.50 -13.95
N GLY A 16 -1.76 1.52 -13.86
CA GLY A 16 -1.80 2.57 -14.89
C GLY A 16 -0.49 3.36 -14.96
N SER A 17 0.13 3.67 -13.82
CA SER A 17 1.47 4.29 -13.78
C SER A 17 2.51 3.42 -14.50
N SER A 18 2.51 2.11 -14.24
CA SER A 18 3.39 1.16 -14.93
C SER A 18 3.11 1.08 -16.44
N GLN A 19 1.84 1.09 -16.85
CA GLN A 19 1.48 1.13 -18.28
C GLN A 19 2.06 2.36 -18.98
N PHE A 20 1.93 3.54 -18.38
CA PHE A 20 2.49 4.78 -18.91
C PHE A 20 4.02 4.71 -19.01
N LEU A 21 4.70 4.30 -17.94
CA LEU A 21 6.16 4.26 -17.91
C LEU A 21 6.74 3.22 -18.87
N ARG A 22 6.06 2.08 -19.05
CA ARG A 22 6.43 1.09 -20.07
C ARG A 22 6.27 1.61 -21.48
N ALA A 23 5.16 2.29 -21.76
CA ALA A 23 4.92 2.92 -23.06
C ALA A 23 6.03 3.95 -23.37
N TRP A 24 6.38 4.77 -22.38
CA TRP A 24 7.47 5.73 -22.52
C TRP A 24 8.81 5.04 -22.79
N ALA A 25 9.20 4.07 -21.96
CA ALA A 25 10.44 3.30 -22.13
C ALA A 25 10.53 2.61 -23.50
N HIS A 26 9.42 2.01 -23.96
CA HIS A 26 9.31 1.39 -25.28
C HIS A 26 9.53 2.39 -26.41
N LEU A 27 8.87 3.55 -26.35
CA LEU A 27 9.02 4.60 -27.37
C LEU A 27 10.40 5.25 -27.36
N THR A 28 11.06 5.35 -26.20
CA THR A 28 12.46 5.80 -26.14
C THR A 28 13.39 4.82 -26.86
N SER A 29 13.15 3.52 -26.72
CA SER A 29 13.95 2.48 -27.39
C SER A 29 13.57 2.30 -28.87
N LYS A 30 12.32 2.58 -29.24
CA LYS A 30 11.75 2.37 -30.57
C LYS A 30 10.84 3.55 -30.96
N PRO A 31 11.39 4.70 -31.39
CA PRO A 31 10.63 5.93 -31.61
C PRO A 31 9.49 5.84 -32.65
N HIS A 32 9.57 4.87 -33.57
CA HIS A 32 8.59 4.69 -34.65
C HIS A 32 7.73 3.43 -34.49
N ALA A 33 7.81 2.73 -33.35
CA ALA A 33 6.99 1.56 -33.10
C ALA A 33 5.64 1.93 -32.49
N ASP A 34 4.62 1.13 -32.78
CA ASP A 34 3.35 1.21 -32.07
C ASP A 34 3.50 0.83 -30.59
N LEU A 35 2.61 1.35 -29.75
CA LEU A 35 2.52 0.96 -28.36
C LEU A 35 2.17 -0.52 -28.24
N THR A 36 2.86 -1.24 -27.35
CA THR A 36 2.58 -2.65 -27.06
C THR A 36 1.20 -2.88 -26.42
N LEU A 37 0.66 -1.86 -25.77
CA LEU A 37 -0.66 -1.89 -25.14
C LEU A 37 -1.33 -0.52 -25.28
N GLN A 38 -2.42 -0.47 -26.03
CA GLN A 38 -3.18 0.76 -26.23
C GLN A 38 -3.93 1.15 -24.94
N PRO A 39 -3.83 2.42 -24.49
CA PRO A 39 -4.57 2.87 -23.31
C PRO A 39 -6.06 3.03 -23.62
N ILE A 40 -6.89 2.49 -22.73
CA ILE A 40 -8.35 2.60 -22.79
C ILE A 40 -8.82 3.54 -21.69
N HIS A 41 -9.41 4.67 -22.09
CA HIS A 41 -9.83 5.75 -21.17
C HIS A 41 -11.30 5.67 -20.74
N SER A 42 -11.99 4.56 -21.01
CA SER A 42 -13.41 4.33 -20.72
C SER A 42 -13.71 4.18 -19.22
N ARG A 43 -13.48 5.23 -18.42
CA ARG A 43 -13.70 5.23 -16.96
C ARG A 43 -15.18 5.09 -16.57
N HIS A 44 -16.08 5.46 -17.47
CA HIS A 44 -17.53 5.36 -17.28
C HIS A 44 -18.02 3.93 -17.04
N VAL A 45 -17.21 2.90 -17.35
CA VAL A 45 -17.52 1.50 -17.04
C VAL A 45 -17.57 1.21 -15.54
N LEU A 46 -17.05 2.13 -14.70
CA LEU A 46 -17.10 2.06 -13.23
C LEU A 46 -18.09 3.09 -12.64
N ARG A 47 -19.09 3.51 -13.41
CA ARG A 47 -20.11 4.47 -12.93
C ARG A 47 -20.99 3.80 -11.85
N PRO A 48 -21.34 4.51 -10.76
CA PRO A 48 -22.31 4.00 -9.79
C PRO A 48 -23.69 3.82 -10.41
N CYS A 49 -24.50 2.99 -9.77
CA CYS A 49 -25.92 2.86 -10.05
C CYS A 49 -26.67 4.16 -9.68
N ASP A 50 -27.79 4.40 -10.36
CA ASP A 50 -28.72 5.48 -10.04
C ASP A 50 -30.13 4.89 -9.79
N PRO A 51 -30.61 4.83 -8.53
CA PRO A 51 -29.93 5.25 -7.31
C PRO A 51 -28.81 4.27 -6.88
N PRO A 52 -27.83 4.71 -6.06
CA PRO A 52 -26.78 3.84 -5.51
C PRO A 52 -27.34 2.68 -4.68
N LYS A 53 -26.77 1.46 -4.85
CA LYS A 53 -27.22 0.22 -4.19
C LYS A 53 -26.11 -0.38 -3.33
N ILE A 54 -26.17 -0.11 -2.03
CA ILE A 54 -25.23 -0.67 -1.05
C ILE A 54 -25.74 -2.04 -0.59
N GLN A 55 -25.17 -3.12 -1.12
CA GLN A 55 -25.62 -4.51 -0.90
C GLN A 55 -24.75 -5.29 0.08
N SER A 56 -23.62 -4.74 0.52
CA SER A 56 -22.70 -5.40 1.45
C SER A 56 -22.14 -4.44 2.48
N VAL A 57 -21.69 -4.99 3.62
CA VAL A 57 -20.96 -4.23 4.64
C VAL A 57 -19.51 -4.08 4.18
N HIS A 58 -18.97 -2.87 4.36
CA HIS A 58 -17.60 -2.54 3.95
C HIS A 58 -16.75 -2.14 5.17
N PRO A 59 -16.06 -3.08 5.84
CA PRO A 59 -15.32 -2.82 7.08
C PRO A 59 -14.22 -1.75 6.97
N GLN A 60 -13.69 -1.54 5.77
CA GLN A 60 -12.72 -0.47 5.45
C GLN A 60 -13.32 0.94 5.56
N TYR A 61 -14.64 1.07 5.39
CA TYR A 61 -15.37 2.35 5.48
C TYR A 61 -16.26 2.43 6.72
N ALA A 62 -16.44 1.31 7.44
CA ALA A 62 -17.15 1.29 8.71
C ALA A 62 -16.37 2.10 9.75
N ARG A 63 -16.96 3.21 10.20
CA ARG A 63 -16.47 3.94 11.37
C ARG A 63 -16.61 3.03 12.58
N HIS A 64 -15.57 2.93 13.40
CA HIS A 64 -15.73 2.39 14.74
C HIS A 64 -16.90 3.13 15.40
N PRO A 65 -17.91 2.43 15.96
CA PRO A 65 -18.89 3.11 16.77
C PRO A 65 -18.10 3.81 17.87
N SER A 66 -18.12 5.14 17.86
CA SER A 66 -17.65 5.94 18.96
C SER A 66 -18.31 5.34 20.20
N ARG A 67 -17.54 4.71 21.09
CA ARG A 67 -18.00 4.42 22.44
C ARG A 67 -18.19 5.77 23.11
N HIS A 68 -19.27 6.46 22.80
CA HIS A 68 -19.83 7.43 23.71
C HIS A 68 -20.24 6.63 24.95
N ASN A 69 -19.63 6.97 26.09
CA ASN A 69 -20.05 6.65 27.46
C ASN A 69 -19.42 5.52 28.31
N ASP A 70 -18.32 4.87 27.93
CA ASP A 70 -17.53 4.12 28.93
C ASP A 70 -16.17 4.80 29.11
N GLY A 71 -15.99 5.46 30.26
CA GLY A 71 -14.87 6.34 30.60
C GLY A 71 -13.48 5.68 30.71
N ASN A 72 -12.98 5.03 29.66
CA ASN A 72 -11.58 4.67 29.53
C ASN A 72 -11.11 4.71 28.06
N ALA A 73 -10.31 5.76 27.80
CA ALA A 73 -9.52 6.05 26.61
C ALA A 73 -10.26 6.44 25.31
N PRO A 74 -9.83 7.53 24.63
CA PRO A 74 -10.25 7.79 23.25
C PRO A 74 -9.82 6.61 22.36
N PRO A 75 -10.51 6.36 21.22
CA PRO A 75 -10.00 5.43 20.22
C PRO A 75 -8.56 5.85 19.93
N ALA A 76 -7.60 4.96 20.15
CA ALA A 76 -6.22 5.24 19.79
C ALA A 76 -6.20 5.45 18.28
N ASP A 77 -6.15 6.71 17.83
CA ASP A 77 -5.77 7.06 16.47
C ASP A 77 -4.28 6.78 16.36
N LEU A 78 -3.98 5.48 16.30
CA LEU A 78 -2.66 4.91 16.30
C LEU A 78 -1.86 5.43 15.11
N HIS A 79 -2.54 5.61 13.99
CA HIS A 79 -1.98 6.20 12.79
C HIS A 79 -1.47 7.62 13.07
N ARG A 80 -2.31 8.50 13.63
CA ARG A 80 -1.89 9.85 14.02
C ARG A 80 -0.79 9.83 15.08
N GLN A 81 -0.88 8.95 16.08
CA GLN A 81 0.14 8.83 17.13
C GLN A 81 1.52 8.44 16.58
N LEU A 82 1.58 7.56 15.58
CA LEU A 82 2.82 7.20 14.90
C LEU A 82 3.35 8.38 14.08
N GLN A 83 2.48 9.08 13.35
CA GLN A 83 2.87 10.22 12.50
C GLN A 83 3.37 11.44 13.26
N CYS A 84 2.96 11.61 14.52
CA CYS A 84 3.47 12.70 15.37
C CYS A 84 4.93 12.49 15.81
N GLN A 85 5.56 11.36 15.47
CA GLN A 85 6.94 11.05 15.84
C GLN A 85 7.87 11.12 14.60
N PRO A 86 9.18 11.34 14.79
CA PRO A 86 10.16 11.18 13.72
C PRO A 86 10.13 9.74 13.19
N LEU A 87 9.79 9.60 11.91
CA LEU A 87 9.72 8.32 11.23
C LEU A 87 11.02 8.04 10.46
N VAL A 88 11.48 6.80 10.52
CA VAL A 88 12.61 6.30 9.73
C VAL A 88 12.20 5.07 8.93
N PRO A 89 12.66 4.94 7.68
CA PRO A 89 12.37 3.77 6.86
C PRO A 89 13.15 2.55 7.34
N VAL A 90 12.45 1.45 7.60
CA VAL A 90 13.03 0.11 7.75
C VAL A 90 12.79 -0.67 6.47
N SER A 91 13.88 -1.15 5.86
CA SER A 91 13.84 -1.87 4.59
C SER A 91 14.46 -3.27 4.72
N LEU A 92 13.67 -4.31 4.48
CA LEU A 92 14.08 -5.70 4.64
C LEU A 92 13.79 -6.48 3.38
N THR A 93 14.84 -7.09 2.82
CA THR A 93 14.69 -8.02 1.69
C THR A 93 14.38 -9.43 2.21
N PHE A 94 13.32 -10.01 1.66
CA PHE A 94 12.90 -11.40 1.84
C PHE A 94 13.16 -12.16 0.55
N THR A 95 14.09 -13.09 0.62
CA THR A 95 14.47 -13.99 -0.48
C THR A 95 13.43 -15.11 -0.66
N PRO A 96 13.48 -15.89 -1.76
CA PRO A 96 12.60 -17.05 -1.93
C PRO A 96 12.72 -18.06 -0.78
N SER A 97 13.93 -18.26 -0.27
CA SER A 97 14.19 -19.10 0.91
C SER A 97 13.47 -18.58 2.16
N ASP A 98 13.55 -17.27 2.42
CA ASP A 98 12.88 -16.65 3.57
C ASP A 98 11.36 -16.82 3.48
N VAL A 99 10.80 -16.61 2.28
CA VAL A 99 9.38 -16.82 2.01
C VAL A 99 8.97 -18.28 2.24
N VAL A 100 9.79 -19.25 1.80
CA VAL A 100 9.55 -20.67 2.05
C VAL A 100 9.59 -20.97 3.56
N GLN A 101 10.54 -20.41 4.31
CA GLN A 101 10.61 -20.57 5.76
C GLN A 101 9.37 -20.00 6.46
N LEU A 102 8.92 -18.81 6.05
CA LEU A 102 7.67 -18.23 6.56
C LEU A 102 6.46 -19.12 6.26
N LYS A 103 6.35 -19.66 5.04
CA LYS A 103 5.27 -20.61 4.68
C LYS A 103 5.29 -21.87 5.52
N ARG A 104 6.48 -22.39 5.90
CA ARG A 104 6.62 -23.56 6.78
C ARG A 104 6.12 -23.31 8.21
N ARG A 105 6.02 -22.05 8.64
CA ARG A 105 5.44 -21.68 9.94
C ARG A 105 3.91 -21.63 9.92
N CYS A 106 3.29 -21.74 8.75
CA CYS A 106 1.88 -22.04 8.64
C CYS A 106 1.63 -23.54 8.84
N VAL A 107 0.43 -23.90 9.29
CA VAL A 107 0.01 -25.30 9.33
C VAL A 107 0.03 -25.87 7.90
N ARG A 108 0.42 -27.15 7.75
CA ARG A 108 0.64 -27.80 6.45
C ARG A 108 -0.55 -27.70 5.48
N SER A 109 -1.78 -27.57 5.99
CA SER A 109 -3.00 -27.45 5.19
C SER A 109 -3.21 -26.06 4.58
N VAL A 110 -2.54 -25.02 5.08
CA VAL A 110 -2.71 -23.65 4.58
C VAL A 110 -1.71 -23.37 3.48
N LYS A 111 -2.17 -23.49 2.23
CA LYS A 111 -1.44 -23.01 1.04
C LYS A 111 -1.60 -21.50 0.95
N CYS A 112 -0.51 -20.78 0.69
CA CYS A 112 -0.55 -19.32 0.57
C CYS A 112 0.45 -18.76 -0.44
N THR A 113 0.11 -17.60 -1.00
CA THR A 113 0.99 -16.84 -1.90
C THR A 113 2.08 -16.12 -1.11
N THR A 114 3.12 -15.64 -1.82
CA THR A 114 4.17 -14.80 -1.21
C THR A 114 3.59 -13.53 -0.60
N PHE A 115 2.63 -12.88 -1.27
CA PHE A 115 1.93 -11.72 -0.73
C PHE A 115 1.19 -12.07 0.58
N GLU A 116 0.40 -13.14 0.58
CA GLU A 116 -0.41 -13.52 1.75
C GLU A 116 0.44 -13.79 2.99
N VAL A 117 1.54 -14.55 2.84
CA VAL A 117 2.41 -14.88 3.97
C VAL A 117 3.22 -13.67 4.47
N LEU A 118 3.74 -12.84 3.56
CA LEU A 118 4.47 -11.62 3.94
C LEU A 118 3.55 -10.57 4.53
N ALA A 119 2.33 -10.39 4.00
CA ALA A 119 1.35 -9.46 4.54
C ALA A 119 0.95 -9.84 5.96
N ALA A 120 0.64 -11.13 6.18
CA ALA A 120 0.32 -11.64 7.52
C ALA A 120 1.50 -11.47 8.50
N HIS A 121 2.73 -11.80 8.07
CA HIS A 121 3.92 -11.69 8.91
C HIS A 121 4.26 -10.24 9.26
N THR A 122 4.18 -9.35 8.28
CA THR A 122 4.44 -7.92 8.45
C THR A 122 3.40 -7.28 9.36
N TRP A 123 2.12 -7.55 9.12
CA TRP A 123 1.02 -7.05 9.95
C TRP A 123 1.15 -7.53 11.40
N ARG A 124 1.40 -8.82 11.61
CA ARG A 124 1.64 -9.37 12.95
C ARG A 124 2.85 -8.73 13.63
N SER A 125 3.94 -8.52 12.91
CA SER A 125 5.15 -7.88 13.45
C SER A 125 4.89 -6.42 13.84
N TRP A 126 4.14 -5.68 13.02
CA TRP A 126 3.71 -4.33 13.31
C TRP A 126 2.80 -4.27 14.54
N VAL A 127 1.81 -5.15 14.67
CA VAL A 127 0.93 -5.19 15.86
C VAL A 127 1.70 -5.51 17.13
N ARG A 128 2.66 -6.45 17.07
CA ARG A 128 3.54 -6.77 18.22
C ARG A 128 4.49 -5.65 18.59
N LEU A 129 4.89 -4.82 17.62
CA LEU A 129 5.73 -3.65 17.86
C LEU A 129 5.02 -2.64 18.78
N LEU A 130 3.73 -2.43 18.52
CA LEU A 130 2.92 -1.41 19.16
C LEU A 130 2.47 -1.76 20.57
N GLY A 131 2.45 -3.04 20.93
CA GLY A 131 2.08 -3.47 22.29
C GLY A 131 0.66 -3.08 22.69
N LEU A 132 -0.28 -3.11 21.74
CA LEU A 132 -1.68 -2.77 21.96
C LEU A 132 -2.36 -3.76 22.92
N GLY A 133 -3.45 -3.32 23.56
CA GLY A 133 -4.28 -4.18 24.42
C GLY A 133 -4.92 -5.33 23.62
N SER A 134 -5.01 -6.51 24.24
CA SER A 134 -5.44 -7.75 23.59
C SER A 134 -6.78 -7.67 22.86
N SER A 135 -7.75 -6.92 23.40
CA SER A 135 -9.11 -6.78 22.84
C SER A 135 -9.25 -5.69 21.78
N VAL A 136 -8.18 -4.96 21.46
CA VAL A 136 -8.22 -3.89 20.45
C VAL A 136 -8.45 -4.51 19.08
N ASN A 137 -9.45 -3.99 18.35
CA ASN A 137 -9.69 -4.35 16.96
C ASN A 137 -8.67 -3.65 16.06
N ILE A 138 -8.07 -4.43 15.18
CA ILE A 138 -7.04 -3.99 14.23
C ILE A 138 -7.45 -4.41 12.83
N LYS A 139 -7.06 -3.58 11.85
CA LYS A 139 -7.35 -3.82 10.45
C LYS A 139 -6.07 -3.85 9.63
N LEU A 140 -6.04 -4.72 8.62
CA LEU A 140 -5.06 -4.69 7.55
C LEU A 140 -5.79 -4.35 6.25
N LEU A 141 -5.41 -3.23 5.64
CA LEU A 141 -5.88 -2.80 4.34
C LEU A 141 -4.82 -3.08 3.28
N PHE A 142 -5.24 -3.54 2.11
CA PHE A 142 -4.34 -3.71 0.97
C PHE A 142 -5.07 -3.54 -0.35
N SER A 143 -4.35 -3.05 -1.37
CA SER A 143 -4.90 -2.85 -2.70
C SER A 143 -5.20 -4.19 -3.39
N VAL A 144 -6.43 -4.34 -3.90
CA VAL A 144 -6.88 -5.48 -4.69
C VAL A 144 -7.24 -5.00 -6.09
N ASN A 145 -6.52 -5.47 -7.10
CA ASN A 145 -6.83 -5.20 -8.50
C ASN A 145 -8.20 -5.82 -8.87
N ILE A 146 -9.11 -4.98 -9.36
CA ILE A 146 -10.48 -5.38 -9.73
C ILE A 146 -10.67 -5.63 -11.22
N ARG A 147 -9.67 -5.32 -12.06
CA ARG A 147 -9.77 -5.42 -13.53
C ARG A 147 -10.27 -6.79 -14.00
N GLN A 148 -9.79 -7.87 -13.38
CA GLN A 148 -10.17 -9.25 -13.70
C GLN A 148 -11.30 -9.81 -12.82
N ARG A 149 -11.82 -9.01 -11.87
CA ARG A 149 -12.86 -9.44 -10.92
C ARG A 149 -14.26 -8.99 -11.30
N LEU A 150 -14.35 -7.94 -12.11
CA LEU A 150 -15.60 -7.41 -12.60
C LEU A 150 -16.21 -8.31 -13.68
N SER A 151 -17.54 -8.27 -13.78
CA SER A 151 -18.30 -8.89 -14.86
C SER A 151 -19.14 -7.83 -15.58
N PRO A 152 -18.78 -7.45 -16.83
CA PRO A 152 -17.62 -7.91 -17.60
C PRO A 152 -16.27 -7.42 -17.04
N GLN A 153 -15.18 -8.14 -17.36
CA GLN A 153 -13.82 -7.72 -16.97
C GLN A 153 -13.44 -6.41 -17.65
N LEU A 154 -12.60 -5.61 -16.98
CA LEU A 154 -12.01 -4.42 -17.60
C LEU A 154 -11.03 -4.87 -18.67
N GLN A 155 -11.14 -4.25 -19.85
CA GLN A 155 -10.32 -4.57 -21.01
C GLN A 155 -8.81 -4.38 -20.71
N PRO A 156 -7.93 -5.23 -21.27
CA PRO A 156 -6.51 -4.98 -21.26
C PRO A 156 -6.22 -3.56 -21.77
N GLY A 157 -5.45 -2.79 -21.01
CA GLY A 157 -5.15 -1.39 -21.33
C GLY A 157 -6.03 -0.36 -20.62
N PHE A 158 -7.04 -0.76 -19.83
CA PHE A 158 -7.80 0.17 -18.98
C PHE A 158 -6.87 1.07 -18.15
N TYR A 159 -6.92 2.37 -18.47
CA TYR A 159 -6.08 3.40 -17.87
C TYR A 159 -6.88 4.26 -16.89
N GLY A 160 -6.66 4.01 -15.61
CA GLY A 160 -7.35 4.66 -14.51
C GLY A 160 -7.08 3.95 -13.19
N ASN A 161 -7.85 4.29 -12.16
CA ASN A 161 -7.88 3.53 -10.92
C ASN A 161 -8.78 2.30 -11.11
N GLY A 162 -8.21 1.12 -10.95
CA GLY A 162 -8.90 -0.18 -11.07
C GLY A 162 -8.55 -1.09 -9.91
N PHE A 163 -8.67 -0.57 -8.68
CA PHE A 163 -8.49 -1.34 -7.45
C PHE A 163 -9.50 -0.92 -6.39
N VAL A 164 -9.71 -1.79 -5.40
CA VAL A 164 -10.37 -1.46 -4.12
C VAL A 164 -9.50 -1.91 -2.95
N LEU A 165 -9.84 -1.50 -1.74
CA LEU A 165 -9.16 -1.96 -0.52
C LEU A 165 -9.80 -3.26 -0.02
N GLY A 166 -9.02 -4.34 0.00
CA GLY A 166 -9.34 -5.51 0.81
C GLY A 166 -9.12 -5.19 2.29
N CYS A 167 -9.97 -5.73 3.17
CA CYS A 167 -9.93 -5.43 4.60
C CYS A 167 -9.95 -6.72 5.42
N ALA A 168 -8.84 -7.02 6.08
CA ALA A 168 -8.77 -8.08 7.09
C ALA A 168 -8.92 -7.46 8.48
N CYS A 169 -9.86 -7.96 9.28
CA CYS A 169 -10.16 -7.46 10.62
C CYS A 169 -9.98 -8.57 11.66
N THR A 170 -9.40 -8.26 12.81
CA THR A 170 -9.28 -9.19 13.94
C THR A 170 -8.91 -8.44 15.23
N THR A 171 -8.78 -9.15 16.35
CA THR A 171 -8.27 -8.60 17.60
C THR A 171 -6.76 -8.79 17.71
N VAL A 172 -6.09 -7.98 18.55
CA VAL A 172 -4.65 -8.14 18.83
C VAL A 172 -4.33 -9.54 19.36
N SER A 173 -5.16 -10.09 20.26
CA SER A 173 -4.99 -11.45 20.77
C SER A 173 -5.12 -12.50 19.67
N ASP A 174 -6.10 -12.37 18.77
CA ASP A 174 -6.35 -13.40 17.76
C ASP A 174 -5.31 -13.39 16.63
N LEU A 175 -4.72 -12.23 16.34
CA LEU A 175 -3.57 -12.14 15.42
C LEU A 175 -2.26 -12.59 16.07
N GLY A 176 -2.10 -12.32 17.37
CA GLY A 176 -0.90 -12.62 18.14
C GLY A 176 -0.79 -14.10 18.53
N ASN A 177 -1.91 -14.72 18.89
CA ASN A 177 -2.06 -16.11 19.29
C ASN A 177 -2.18 -17.03 18.08
N ASN A 178 -1.56 -18.21 18.18
CA ASN A 178 -1.43 -19.21 17.13
C ASN A 178 -0.45 -18.85 15.99
N ASN A 179 0.02 -19.90 15.33
CA ASN A 179 0.90 -19.87 14.18
C ASN A 179 0.45 -18.86 13.09
N LEU A 180 1.38 -18.48 12.20
CA LEU A 180 1.19 -17.46 11.14
C LEU A 180 -0.05 -17.71 10.24
N SER A 181 -0.59 -18.93 10.25
CA SER A 181 -1.75 -19.35 9.48
C SER A 181 -3.00 -18.51 9.71
N ASN A 182 -3.26 -18.04 10.94
CA ASN A 182 -4.46 -17.25 11.21
C ASN A 182 -4.43 -15.93 10.44
N GLY A 183 -3.32 -15.19 10.51
CA GLY A 183 -3.11 -13.97 9.71
C GLY A 183 -3.22 -14.24 8.22
N VAL A 184 -2.65 -15.37 7.74
CA VAL A 184 -2.76 -15.77 6.33
C VAL A 184 -4.20 -16.01 5.90
N LYS A 185 -4.98 -16.76 6.70
CA LYS A 185 -6.40 -17.02 6.43
C LYS A 185 -7.21 -15.72 6.38
N LEU A 186 -6.95 -14.77 7.28
CA LEU A 186 -7.60 -13.46 7.29
C LEU A 186 -7.30 -12.68 6.01
N VAL A 187 -6.03 -12.66 5.56
CA VAL A 187 -5.66 -12.03 4.28
C VAL A 187 -6.34 -12.70 3.09
N GLN A 188 -6.41 -14.04 3.10
CA GLN A 188 -7.07 -14.81 2.05
C GLN A 188 -8.57 -14.53 1.99
N GLN A 189 -9.24 -14.51 3.14
CA GLN A 189 -10.66 -14.18 3.26
C GLN A 189 -10.95 -12.76 2.79
N ALA A 190 -10.17 -11.78 3.25
CA ALA A 190 -10.29 -10.39 2.81
C ALA A 190 -10.07 -10.25 1.29
N LYS A 191 -9.11 -11.00 0.73
CA LYS A 191 -8.85 -11.02 -0.70
C LYS A 191 -9.96 -11.74 -1.47
N SER A 192 -10.57 -12.80 -0.97
CA SER A 192 -11.66 -13.52 -1.66
C SER A 192 -13.00 -12.78 -1.57
N ALA A 193 -13.20 -11.99 -0.51
CA ALA A 193 -14.43 -11.21 -0.31
C ALA A 193 -14.64 -10.12 -1.37
N VAL A 194 -13.59 -9.69 -2.07
CA VAL A 194 -13.68 -8.71 -3.16
C VAL A 194 -14.24 -9.37 -4.44
N THR A 195 -15.53 -9.67 -4.46
CA THR A 195 -16.24 -10.17 -5.64
C THR A 195 -16.71 -9.04 -6.56
N ASP A 196 -17.28 -9.36 -7.73
CA ASP A 196 -17.92 -8.37 -8.62
C ASP A 196 -18.99 -7.55 -7.88
N ASP A 197 -19.93 -8.22 -7.21
CA ASP A 197 -21.00 -7.56 -6.44
C ASP A 197 -20.44 -6.70 -5.30
N HIS A 198 -19.39 -7.17 -4.61
CA HIS A 198 -18.74 -6.39 -3.57
C HIS A 198 -18.12 -5.11 -4.14
N VAL A 199 -17.44 -5.19 -5.29
CA VAL A 199 -16.85 -4.02 -5.96
C VAL A 199 -17.94 -3.04 -6.40
N LYS A 200 -19.02 -3.52 -7.03
CA LYS A 200 -20.16 -2.68 -7.42
C LYS A 200 -20.78 -1.98 -6.21
N SER A 201 -20.95 -2.68 -5.10
CA SER A 201 -21.43 -2.09 -3.85
C SER A 201 -20.48 -1.05 -3.26
N ILE A 202 -19.15 -1.20 -3.41
CA ILE A 202 -18.18 -0.17 -3.02
C ILE A 202 -18.32 1.07 -3.91
N ILE A 203 -18.45 0.90 -5.22
CA ILE A 203 -18.61 2.00 -6.17
C ILE A 203 -19.83 2.85 -5.76
N ASP A 204 -20.94 2.20 -5.47
CA ASP A 204 -22.17 2.86 -5.04
C ASP A 204 -22.03 3.55 -3.67
N LEU A 205 -21.36 2.90 -2.71
CA LEU A 205 -21.08 3.50 -1.40
C LEU A 205 -20.24 4.79 -1.53
N LEU A 206 -19.22 4.77 -2.39
CA LEU A 206 -18.31 5.90 -2.60
C LEU A 206 -18.91 7.02 -3.46
N GLU A 207 -20.16 6.87 -3.91
CA GLU A 207 -20.88 8.01 -4.47
C GLU A 207 -21.17 9.06 -3.41
N ASP A 208 -21.38 8.65 -2.15
CA ASP A 208 -21.34 9.54 -1.01
C ASP A 208 -19.91 10.02 -0.73
N LYS A 209 -19.64 11.28 -1.07
CA LYS A 209 -18.32 11.91 -0.90
C LYS A 209 -17.98 12.23 0.56
N THR A 210 -18.84 11.91 1.53
CA THR A 210 -18.55 12.01 2.97
C THR A 210 -17.95 10.74 3.55
N VAL A 211 -18.06 9.61 2.83
CA VAL A 211 -17.45 8.34 3.22
C VAL A 211 -15.92 8.47 3.21
N ARG A 212 -15.29 8.02 4.29
CA ARG A 212 -13.82 8.03 4.48
C ARG A 212 -13.39 6.65 4.94
N THR A 213 -12.17 6.27 4.55
CA THR A 213 -11.54 5.06 5.08
C THR A 213 -11.23 5.30 6.55
N ASP A 214 -11.64 4.37 7.41
CA ASP A 214 -11.25 4.41 8.81
C ASP A 214 -9.79 3.98 8.91
N MET A 215 -8.91 4.89 9.34
CA MET A 215 -7.46 4.65 9.46
C MET A 215 -6.99 4.47 10.91
N SER A 216 -7.90 4.55 11.89
CA SER A 216 -7.58 4.65 13.32
C SER A 216 -6.70 3.50 13.83
N THR A 217 -7.00 2.26 13.46
CA THR A 217 -6.23 1.05 13.84
C THR A 217 -5.80 0.23 12.62
N CYS A 218 -5.49 0.92 11.51
CA CYS A 218 -5.18 0.30 10.24
C CYS A 218 -3.68 0.23 9.96
N PHE A 219 -3.22 -0.94 9.53
CA PHE A 219 -1.98 -1.11 8.79
C PHE A 219 -2.29 -1.23 7.31
N VAL A 220 -1.57 -0.51 6.44
CA VAL A 220 -1.85 -0.50 4.99
C VAL A 220 -0.65 -1.02 4.22
N ILE A 221 -0.89 -2.01 3.36
CA ILE A 221 0.12 -2.59 2.47
C ILE A 221 -0.20 -2.25 1.01
N SER A 222 0.75 -1.64 0.31
CA SER A 222 0.71 -1.47 -1.13
C SER A 222 1.73 -2.37 -1.81
N GLN A 223 1.25 -3.18 -2.76
CA GLN A 223 2.05 -4.18 -3.47
C GLN A 223 2.61 -3.60 -4.77
N TRP A 224 3.90 -3.26 -4.79
CA TRP A 224 4.59 -2.70 -5.95
C TRP A 224 5.47 -3.74 -6.67
N SER A 225 5.83 -4.84 -6.00
CA SER A 225 6.75 -5.88 -6.50
C SER A 225 6.23 -6.67 -7.71
N ARG A 226 5.06 -6.31 -8.23
CA ARG A 226 4.43 -6.91 -9.42
C ARG A 226 3.99 -5.87 -10.45
N LEU A 227 4.38 -4.61 -10.26
CA LEU A 227 4.16 -3.58 -11.25
C LEU A 227 5.17 -3.70 -12.41
N GLY A 228 6.30 -4.40 -12.20
CA GLY A 228 7.36 -4.61 -13.18
C GLY A 228 8.02 -3.29 -13.61
N LEU A 229 8.21 -2.42 -12.61
CA LEU A 229 8.90 -1.14 -12.74
C LEU A 229 10.43 -1.33 -12.69
N GLU A 230 10.87 -2.47 -12.16
CA GLU A 230 12.25 -2.96 -12.15
C GLU A 230 12.76 -3.44 -13.51
N ASP A 231 11.90 -3.50 -14.52
CA ASP A 231 12.23 -3.94 -15.90
C ASP A 231 12.23 -2.77 -16.90
N LEU A 232 12.01 -1.53 -16.46
CA LEU A 232 11.94 -0.36 -17.34
C LEU A 232 13.33 0.00 -17.90
N ASP A 233 13.48 -0.03 -19.22
CA ASP A 233 14.70 0.38 -19.91
C ASP A 233 14.43 1.55 -20.86
N PHE A 234 15.02 2.71 -20.54
CA PHE A 234 14.92 3.93 -21.32
C PHE A 234 16.10 4.09 -22.31
N GLY A 235 16.72 2.99 -22.73
CA GLY A 235 17.90 2.97 -23.60
C GLY A 235 19.23 3.11 -22.86
N THR A 236 19.21 3.04 -21.53
CA THR A 236 20.42 3.11 -20.68
C THR A 236 20.60 1.87 -19.80
N GLY A 237 19.81 0.83 -20.06
CA GLY A 237 19.78 -0.40 -19.27
C GLY A 237 18.68 -0.38 -18.20
N ARG A 238 18.49 -1.55 -17.58
CA ARG A 238 17.49 -1.75 -16.52
C ARG A 238 17.88 -1.05 -15.21
N PRO A 239 16.92 -0.71 -14.35
CA PRO A 239 17.19 -0.03 -13.09
C PRO A 239 17.99 -0.93 -12.15
N VAL A 240 19.01 -0.35 -11.51
CA VAL A 240 19.75 -1.02 -10.41
C VAL A 240 18.94 -0.97 -9.10
N LEU A 241 18.08 0.04 -8.96
CA LEU A 241 17.20 0.25 -7.82
C LEU A 241 15.85 0.78 -8.28
N MET A 242 14.78 0.27 -7.68
CA MET A 242 13.41 0.76 -7.85
C MET A 242 12.79 0.92 -6.47
N GLY A 243 12.15 2.06 -6.21
CA GLY A 243 11.50 2.35 -4.96
C GLY A 243 10.84 3.72 -4.94
N PRO A 244 10.14 4.08 -3.85
CA PRO A 244 9.56 5.40 -3.70
C PRO A 244 10.65 6.45 -3.42
N VAL A 245 10.33 7.72 -3.65
CA VAL A 245 11.18 8.85 -3.21
C VAL A 245 11.07 9.07 -1.70
N MET A 246 9.89 8.81 -1.12
CA MET A 246 9.61 8.95 0.31
C MET A 246 8.82 7.75 0.83
N SER A 247 9.01 7.41 2.11
CA SER A 247 8.24 6.38 2.79
C SER A 247 7.58 7.02 3.98
N ASP A 248 6.26 7.20 3.90
CA ASP A 248 5.55 7.98 4.92
C ASP A 248 4.81 7.04 5.86
N ILE A 249 3.77 6.38 5.35
CA ILE A 249 2.74 5.74 6.16
C ILE A 249 2.51 4.29 5.73
N TYR A 250 2.55 4.05 4.41
CA TYR A 250 2.22 2.76 3.85
C TYR A 250 3.41 1.81 3.87
N CYS A 251 3.13 0.57 4.23
CA CYS A 251 4.05 -0.52 3.99
C CYS A 251 4.08 -0.81 2.49
N LEU A 252 5.25 -0.67 1.86
CA LEU A 252 5.44 -0.99 0.46
C LEU A 252 6.15 -2.33 0.33
N PHE A 253 5.57 -3.21 -0.49
CA PHE A 253 6.26 -4.41 -0.95
C PHE A 253 6.85 -4.10 -2.33
N LEU A 254 8.14 -3.86 -2.37
CA LEU A 254 8.91 -3.43 -3.53
C LEU A 254 9.57 -4.62 -4.23
N PRO A 255 9.80 -4.52 -5.55
CA PRO A 255 10.61 -5.50 -6.26
C PRO A 255 12.08 -5.41 -5.82
N VAL A 256 12.83 -6.47 -6.09
CA VAL A 256 14.29 -6.46 -5.97
C VAL A 256 14.87 -6.62 -7.37
N CYS A 257 15.50 -5.56 -7.89
CA CYS A 257 16.07 -5.57 -9.24
C CYS A 257 17.07 -6.72 -9.37
N GLY A 258 16.94 -7.53 -10.43
CA GLY A 258 17.74 -8.74 -10.66
C GLY A 258 17.28 -9.99 -9.88
N CYS A 259 16.34 -9.87 -8.94
CA CYS A 259 15.85 -10.96 -8.10
C CYS A 259 14.31 -11.01 -8.08
N PRO A 260 13.64 -11.43 -9.18
CA PRO A 260 12.19 -11.27 -9.37
C PRO A 260 11.32 -12.02 -8.34
N GLU A 261 11.85 -13.07 -7.72
CA GLU A 261 11.13 -13.82 -6.68
C GLU A 261 11.33 -13.26 -5.26
N SER A 262 12.24 -12.28 -5.09
CA SER A 262 12.48 -11.61 -3.81
C SER A 262 11.57 -10.40 -3.66
N VAL A 263 11.17 -10.12 -2.43
CA VAL A 263 10.34 -8.95 -2.09
C VAL A 263 11.06 -8.12 -1.04
N ARG A 264 11.14 -6.82 -1.26
CA ARG A 264 11.63 -5.87 -0.26
C ARG A 264 10.45 -5.23 0.46
N VAL A 265 10.36 -5.47 1.76
CA VAL A 265 9.36 -4.84 2.62
C VAL A 265 9.94 -3.53 3.15
N LEU A 266 9.29 -2.41 2.86
CA LEU A 266 9.66 -1.07 3.31
C LEU A 266 8.54 -0.50 4.17
N VAL A 267 8.85 -0.16 5.42
CA VAL A 267 7.89 0.44 6.37
C VAL A 267 8.58 1.57 7.12
N SER A 268 7.94 2.73 7.19
CA SER A 268 8.36 3.80 8.08
C SER A 268 7.77 3.61 9.47
N VAL A 269 8.62 3.63 10.48
CA VAL A 269 8.24 3.47 11.90
C VAL A 269 8.95 4.55 12.73
N PRO A 270 8.46 4.87 13.95
CA PRO A 270 9.18 5.76 14.84
C PRO A 270 10.64 5.31 15.03
N GLU A 271 11.58 6.24 15.03
CA GLU A 271 13.01 5.96 15.12
C GLU A 271 13.37 5.03 16.29
N SER A 272 12.76 5.28 17.45
CA SER A 272 12.90 4.48 18.67
C SER A 272 12.46 3.02 18.51
N MET A 273 11.63 2.73 17.51
CA MET A 273 11.04 1.42 17.25
C MET A 273 11.71 0.66 16.11
N ALA A 274 12.57 1.30 15.31
CA ALA A 274 13.15 0.73 14.08
C ALA A 274 13.87 -0.61 14.32
N LYS A 275 14.83 -0.65 15.25
CA LYS A 275 15.58 -1.87 15.58
C LYS A 275 14.69 -3.00 16.10
N ARG A 276 13.65 -2.67 16.87
CA ARG A 276 12.69 -3.65 17.39
C ARG A 276 11.80 -4.20 16.29
N PHE A 277 11.39 -3.36 15.34
CA PHE A 277 10.63 -3.79 14.17
C PHE A 277 11.45 -4.73 13.29
N GLU A 278 12.72 -4.41 13.02
CA GLU A 278 13.65 -5.29 12.30
C GLU A 278 13.78 -6.66 12.97
N TYR A 279 13.98 -6.67 14.29
CA TYR A 279 14.06 -7.90 15.08
C TYR A 279 12.78 -8.75 14.96
N LEU A 280 11.60 -8.13 15.09
CA LEU A 280 10.32 -8.84 14.97
C LEU A 280 10.13 -9.42 13.56
N MET A 281 10.52 -8.66 12.54
CA MET A 281 10.45 -9.09 11.14
C MET A 281 11.43 -10.21 10.82
N ARG A 282 12.60 -10.25 11.45
CA ARG A 282 13.64 -11.31 11.28
C ARG A 282 13.49 -12.49 12.25
N GLY A 283 12.57 -12.41 13.22
CA GLY A 283 12.35 -13.44 14.24
C GLY A 283 11.92 -14.82 13.71
N PHE A 284 11.78 -14.98 12.39
CA PHE A 284 11.60 -16.28 11.75
C PHE A 284 12.89 -17.05 11.49
N GLU A 285 14.03 -16.37 11.53
CA GLU A 285 15.36 -16.95 11.31
C GLU A 285 15.92 -17.62 12.59
N VAL A 286 15.30 -17.38 13.75
CA VAL A 286 15.89 -17.60 15.09
C VAL A 286 15.70 -19.03 15.64
N ASP A 287 14.94 -19.91 14.99
CA ASP A 287 14.85 -21.33 15.42
C ASP A 287 16.09 -22.16 15.00
N GLY A 288 17.14 -21.52 14.44
CA GLY A 288 18.31 -22.18 13.88
C GLY A 288 19.62 -22.04 14.67
N ASP A 289 20.04 -20.84 15.10
CA ASP A 289 21.31 -20.64 15.82
C ASP A 289 21.47 -19.17 16.29
N ASN A 290 21.34 -18.91 17.60
CA ASN A 290 21.35 -17.55 18.19
C ASN A 290 22.66 -16.77 17.97
N ASN A 291 23.77 -17.44 17.64
CA ASN A 291 25.08 -16.80 17.51
C ASN A 291 25.38 -16.20 16.12
N GLN A 292 24.62 -16.55 15.09
CA GLN A 292 24.85 -16.01 13.74
C GLN A 292 24.19 -14.65 13.50
N LEU A 293 23.10 -14.34 14.21
CA LEU A 293 22.31 -13.11 14.02
C LEU A 293 23.10 -11.85 14.40
N ARG A 294 23.84 -11.88 15.52
CA ARG A 294 24.74 -10.79 15.93
C ARG A 294 25.82 -10.49 14.88
N ARG A 295 26.26 -11.51 14.13
CA ARG A 295 27.28 -11.36 13.08
C ARG A 295 26.69 -10.95 11.72
N LYS A 296 25.44 -11.32 11.41
CA LYS A 296 24.74 -10.94 10.17
C LYS A 296 24.10 -9.56 10.21
N LEU A 297 23.53 -9.13 11.34
CA LEU A 297 22.97 -7.78 11.52
C LEU A 297 24.01 -6.68 11.23
N ASN A 298 25.28 -6.93 11.55
CA ASN A 298 26.37 -5.99 11.25
C ASN A 298 26.80 -5.98 9.77
N ARG A 299 26.32 -6.89 8.92
CA ARG A 299 26.73 -7.02 7.50
C ARG A 299 25.69 -6.57 6.47
N LEU A 300 24.44 -6.35 6.87
CA LEU A 300 23.32 -6.05 5.94
C LEU A 300 22.82 -4.59 5.98
N ILE A 301 23.47 -3.73 6.76
CA ILE A 301 23.18 -2.29 6.78
C ILE A 301 23.90 -1.66 5.59
N VAL A 302 23.23 -1.62 4.43
CA VAL A 302 23.56 -0.64 3.39
C VAL A 302 22.67 0.57 3.68
N PRO A 303 23.22 1.69 4.17
CA PRO A 303 22.44 2.91 4.32
C PRO A 303 22.08 3.43 2.93
N VAL A 304 20.79 3.37 2.58
CA VAL A 304 20.28 4.23 1.51
C VAL A 304 20.11 5.60 2.14
N VAL A 305 21.11 6.46 1.93
CA VAL A 305 21.08 7.85 2.38
C VAL A 305 20.03 8.59 1.55
N TYR A 306 18.87 8.88 2.13
CA TYR A 306 18.00 9.91 1.60
C TYR A 306 18.43 11.26 2.18
N SER A 307 18.78 12.19 1.28
CA SER A 307 19.03 13.60 1.61
C SER A 307 17.78 14.18 2.28
N SER A 308 17.91 14.62 3.53
CA SER A 308 16.87 15.32 4.28
C SER A 308 16.75 16.77 3.81
N THR A 309 16.25 16.97 2.60
CA THR A 309 15.80 18.29 2.14
C THR A 309 14.34 18.14 1.76
N ARG A 310 13.46 18.52 2.69
CA ARG A 310 12.01 18.58 2.47
C ARG A 310 11.69 19.74 1.51
N PRO A 311 11.05 19.52 0.35
CA PRO A 311 10.21 20.55 -0.21
C PRO A 311 8.88 20.55 0.56
N ALA A 312 8.51 21.70 1.13
CA ALA A 312 7.21 21.89 1.74
C ALA A 312 6.14 21.83 0.65
N PHE A 313 5.34 20.77 0.60
CA PHE A 313 4.12 20.71 -0.19
C PHE A 313 2.92 20.75 0.76
N MET A 314 2.20 21.88 0.73
CA MET A 314 0.89 22.02 1.34
C MET A 314 -0.09 21.10 0.63
N ILE A 315 -0.64 20.13 1.37
CA ILE A 315 -1.85 19.43 0.96
C ILE A 315 -3.01 20.33 1.39
N ASN A 316 -3.62 21.03 0.42
CA ASN A 316 -4.86 21.76 0.66
C ASN A 316 -6.03 20.76 0.66
N ASP A 317 -6.60 20.54 1.85
CA ASP A 317 -7.95 20.00 2.00
C ASP A 317 -8.96 21.06 1.54
N SER A 318 -9.64 20.82 0.43
CA SER A 318 -10.71 21.68 -0.06
C SER A 318 -12.09 21.05 0.23
N SER A 319 -12.79 21.58 1.24
CA SER A 319 -14.26 21.53 1.31
C SER A 319 -14.85 22.80 1.96
N SER A 320 -15.31 23.70 1.08
CA SER A 320 -16.50 24.58 1.14
C SER A 320 -16.82 25.46 2.37
N SER A 321 -16.90 26.77 2.12
CA SER A 321 -18.01 27.65 2.54
C SER A 321 -18.30 28.65 1.41
N GLY A 322 -19.57 28.86 1.05
CA GLY A 322 -19.99 29.57 -0.16
C GLY A 322 -20.58 30.98 0.02
N ARG A 323 -20.65 31.67 -1.13
CA ARG A 323 -21.44 32.86 -1.56
C ARG A 323 -21.09 34.19 -0.84
N SER A 324 -20.89 35.34 -1.51
CA SER A 324 -21.62 35.93 -2.64
C SER A 324 -20.88 37.14 -3.30
N GLY A 325 -20.99 37.30 -4.63
CA GLY A 325 -21.05 38.61 -5.34
C GLY A 325 -19.83 39.10 -6.16
N PRO A 326 -19.96 39.44 -7.47
CA PRO A 326 -18.93 40.08 -8.30
C PRO A 326 -19.28 41.56 -8.64
N PRO A 327 -18.54 42.30 -9.51
CA PRO A 327 -17.11 42.24 -9.89
C PRO A 327 -16.39 43.61 -9.77
N SER A 328 -15.05 43.63 -9.81
CA SER A 328 -14.32 44.68 -10.55
C SER A 328 -12.93 44.23 -10.96
N THR A 329 -12.61 44.55 -12.20
CA THR A 329 -11.39 44.37 -12.98
C THR A 329 -10.20 45.15 -12.44
N LEU A 330 -8.99 44.58 -12.52
CA LEU A 330 -7.81 45.27 -13.07
C LEU A 330 -6.64 44.30 -13.29
N GLU A 331 -5.96 44.56 -14.40
CA GLU A 331 -4.87 43.83 -15.05
C GLU A 331 -3.53 43.95 -14.32
N GLN A 332 -2.62 43.02 -14.61
CA GLN A 332 -1.20 43.18 -15.02
C GLN A 332 -0.43 41.90 -14.65
N CYS A 333 -0.10 41.02 -15.59
CA CYS A 333 1.07 41.08 -16.49
C CYS A 333 2.41 41.05 -15.73
N GLY A 334 3.14 39.94 -15.85
CA GLY A 334 4.45 39.73 -15.23
C GLY A 334 5.12 38.45 -15.73
N ARG A 335 5.57 38.49 -16.98
CA ARG A 335 6.39 37.52 -17.70
C ARG A 335 7.86 37.78 -17.36
N TRP A 336 8.64 36.82 -16.87
CA TRP A 336 10.12 36.81 -17.04
C TRP A 336 10.63 35.37 -17.14
N GLU A 337 11.22 35.09 -18.30
CA GLU A 337 12.09 33.97 -18.63
C GLU A 337 13.50 34.22 -18.08
N ASN A 338 14.21 33.14 -17.74
CA ASN A 338 15.47 32.74 -18.36
C ASN A 338 15.81 31.29 -18.01
#